data_AF-A0A537J2F6-F1
#
_entry.id   AF-A0A537J2F6-F1
#
_cell.length_a   1.000
_cell.length_b   1.000
_cell.length_c   1.000
_cell.angle_alpha   90.00
_cell.angle_beta   90.00
_cell.angle_gamma   90.00
#
_symmetry.space_group_name_H-M   'P 1'
#
loop_
_entity.id
_entity.type
_entity.pdbx_description
1 polymer ?
#
loop_
_entity_poly.entity_id
_entity_poly.type
_entity_poly.pdbx_seq_one_letter_code
_entity_poly.pdbx_strand_id
1 'polypeptide(L)'
;MTQPGPAPCTEAAQVNISFAELGAWRIIVLGIVQGITELLPISSTAHLRIIPSILGWPDPGSAFSAAMQLASLLAVATFLGGDVLSITGRAVTAARRGDWRDHSLRITVGILIGTLPIAVAGLLLRRTLEGCGSPLRGVAVIGWACIVMGVLLALAE
;
A
#
# COMPACT_ATOMS: atom_id res chain seq x y z
N MET A 1 -40.36 -14.96 -13.46
CA MET A 1 -38.93 -15.26 -13.25
C MET A 1 -38.26 -13.97 -12.82
N THR A 2 -38.33 -13.67 -11.53
CA THR A 2 -37.82 -12.44 -10.93
C THR A 2 -36.32 -12.59 -10.70
N GLN A 3 -35.54 -11.73 -11.33
CA GLN A 3 -34.12 -11.53 -11.01
C GLN A 3 -33.98 -11.33 -9.49
N PRO A 4 -33.09 -12.02 -8.78
CA PRO A 4 -32.84 -11.72 -7.38
C PRO A 4 -32.30 -10.29 -7.28
N GLY A 5 -32.98 -9.46 -6.49
CA GLY A 5 -32.56 -8.08 -6.22
C GLY A 5 -31.16 -8.04 -5.60
N PRO A 6 -30.45 -6.89 -5.69
CA PRO A 6 -29.12 -6.76 -5.11
C PRO A 6 -29.18 -7.07 -3.61
N ALA A 7 -28.37 -8.03 -3.18
CA ALA A 7 -28.29 -8.46 -1.79
C ALA A 7 -28.05 -7.25 -0.88
N PRO A 8 -28.75 -7.14 0.27
CA PRO A 8 -28.50 -6.07 1.23
C PRO A 8 -27.04 -6.16 1.72
N CYS A 9 -26.36 -5.01 1.82
CA CYS A 9 -24.97 -4.88 2.31
C CYS A 9 -24.90 -5.12 3.83
N THR A 10 -25.29 -6.32 4.26
CA THR A 10 -25.23 -6.86 5.64
C THR A 10 -24.18 -7.96 5.79
N GLU A 11 -23.30 -8.13 4.80
CA GLU A 11 -22.00 -8.76 5.02
C GLU A 11 -21.01 -7.64 5.29
N ALA A 12 -20.79 -7.34 6.57
CA ALA A 12 -19.58 -6.68 7.03
C ALA A 12 -18.42 -7.28 6.25
N ALA A 13 -17.59 -6.43 5.62
CA ALA A 13 -16.40 -6.82 4.87
C ALA A 13 -15.71 -7.99 5.57
N GLN A 14 -16.00 -9.22 5.14
CA GLN A 14 -15.50 -10.40 5.83
C GLN A 14 -14.01 -10.39 5.58
N VAL A 15 -13.26 -10.10 6.64
CA VAL A 15 -11.80 -10.10 6.64
C VAL A 15 -11.42 -11.53 6.29
N ASN A 16 -11.02 -11.75 5.04
CA ASN A 16 -10.76 -13.09 4.57
C ASN A 16 -9.42 -13.56 5.15
N ILE A 17 -9.49 -14.48 6.11
CA ILE A 17 -8.36 -15.07 6.84
C ILE A 17 -7.94 -16.41 6.22
N SER A 18 -8.28 -16.66 4.95
CA SER A 18 -7.94 -17.92 4.24
C SER A 18 -6.44 -18.23 4.21
N PHE A 19 -5.58 -17.24 4.49
CA PHE A 19 -4.16 -17.49 4.71
C PHE A 19 -3.86 -18.40 5.91
N ALA A 20 -4.77 -18.53 6.88
CA ALA A 20 -4.62 -19.46 8.00
C ALA A 20 -4.64 -20.92 7.54
N GLU A 21 -5.21 -21.20 6.36
CA GLU A 21 -5.16 -22.52 5.73
C GLU A 21 -3.89 -22.74 4.90
N LEU A 22 -3.09 -21.68 4.68
CA LEU A 22 -1.79 -21.81 4.01
C LEU A 22 -0.77 -22.39 4.99
N GLY A 23 -0.13 -23.50 4.61
CA GLY A 23 1.02 -24.01 5.35
C GLY A 23 2.15 -22.99 5.45
N ALA A 24 2.91 -23.02 6.55
CA ALA A 24 3.97 -22.04 6.86
C ALA A 24 4.96 -21.80 5.72
N TRP A 25 5.26 -22.84 4.93
CA TRP A 25 6.10 -22.74 3.74
C TRP A 25 5.57 -21.73 2.70
N ARG A 26 4.27 -21.77 2.41
CA ARG A 26 3.63 -20.88 1.42
C ARG A 26 3.65 -19.43 1.91
N ILE A 27 3.44 -19.24 3.21
CA ILE A 27 3.50 -17.93 3.87
C ILE A 27 4.91 -17.34 3.75
N ILE A 28 5.96 -18.15 3.98
CA ILE A 28 7.35 -17.71 3.84
C ILE A 28 7.66 -17.28 2.40
N VAL A 29 7.25 -18.08 1.41
CA VAL A 29 7.46 -17.75 -0.01
C VAL A 29 6.76 -16.44 -0.39
N LEU A 30 5.49 -16.29 -0.02
CA LEU A 30 4.75 -15.04 -0.26
C LEU A 30 5.36 -13.86 0.51
N GLY A 31 5.92 -14.11 1.69
CA GLY A 31 6.65 -13.13 2.47
C GLY A 31 7.92 -12.61 1.79
N ILE A 32 8.71 -13.52 1.22
CA ILE A 32 9.90 -13.17 0.44
C ILE A 32 9.51 -12.39 -0.81
N VAL A 33 8.48 -12.85 -1.53
CA VAL A 33 7.97 -12.14 -2.71
C VAL A 33 7.52 -10.72 -2.33
N GLN A 34 6.75 -10.56 -1.26
CA GLN A 34 6.35 -9.23 -0.80
C GLN A 34 7.57 -8.38 -0.47
N GLY A 35 8.53 -8.90 0.28
CA GLY A 35 9.73 -8.16 0.66
C GLY A 35 10.50 -7.63 -0.55
N ILE A 36 10.64 -8.45 -1.60
CA ILE A 36 11.31 -8.05 -2.85
C ILE A 36 10.46 -7.07 -3.65
N THR A 37 9.17 -7.39 -3.86
CA THR A 37 8.27 -6.63 -4.73
C THR A 37 7.73 -5.33 -4.13
N GLU A 38 7.84 -5.14 -2.81
CA GLU A 38 7.52 -3.87 -2.15
C GLU A 38 8.65 -2.84 -2.33
N LEU A 39 9.90 -3.32 -2.42
CA LEU A 39 11.07 -2.46 -2.61
C LEU A 39 11.25 -2.06 -4.09
N LEU A 40 10.65 -2.80 -5.00
CA LEU A 40 10.63 -2.53 -6.43
C LEU A 40 9.28 -1.89 -6.81
N PRO A 41 9.22 -0.89 -7.71
CA PRO A 41 7.97 -0.25 -8.12
C PRO A 41 7.18 -1.13 -9.12
N ILE A 42 6.87 -2.38 -8.74
CA ILE A 42 6.25 -3.40 -9.60
C ILE A 42 4.90 -3.92 -9.08
N SER A 43 4.28 -3.21 -8.12
CA SER A 43 2.98 -3.54 -7.49
C SER A 43 2.97 -4.89 -6.75
N SER A 44 3.37 -4.84 -5.47
CA SER A 44 3.44 -6.01 -4.57
C SER A 44 2.08 -6.70 -4.35
N THR A 45 1.00 -5.92 -4.25
CA THR A 45 -0.38 -6.44 -4.06
C THR A 45 -0.87 -7.30 -5.22
N ALA A 46 -0.47 -6.98 -6.46
CA ALA A 46 -0.80 -7.79 -7.63
C ALA A 46 -0.10 -9.15 -7.57
N HIS A 47 1.19 -9.17 -7.21
CA HIS A 47 1.97 -10.40 -7.11
C HIS A 47 1.46 -11.33 -6.01
N LEU A 48 1.09 -10.79 -4.84
CA LEU A 48 0.48 -11.57 -3.76
C LEU A 48 -0.87 -12.20 -4.12
N ARG A 49 -1.54 -11.72 -5.17
CA ARG A 49 -2.81 -12.27 -5.64
C ARG A 49 -2.65 -13.20 -6.85
N ILE A 50 -1.71 -12.89 -7.75
CA ILE A 50 -1.48 -13.65 -8.98
C ILE A 50 -0.68 -14.94 -8.70
N ILE A 51 0.29 -14.91 -7.79
CA ILE A 51 1.13 -16.09 -7.52
C ILE A 51 0.32 -17.25 -6.93
N PRO A 52 -0.53 -17.04 -5.90
CA PRO A 52 -1.41 -18.11 -5.41
C PRO A 52 -2.36 -18.63 -6.48
N SER A 53 -2.92 -17.77 -7.34
CA SER A 53 -3.87 -18.21 -8.37
C SER A 53 -3.23 -19.06 -9.46
N ILE A 54 -2.00 -18.74 -9.87
CA ILE A 54 -1.23 -19.56 -10.83
C ILE A 54 -0.82 -20.91 -10.20
N LEU A 55 -0.49 -20.92 -8.91
CA LEU A 55 -0.06 -22.13 -8.20
C LEU A 55 -1.24 -22.97 -7.66
N GLY A 56 -2.48 -22.55 -7.89
CA GLY A 56 -3.68 -23.22 -7.38
C GLY A 56 -3.82 -23.19 -5.86
N TRP A 57 -3.22 -22.20 -5.20
CA TRP A 57 -3.30 -22.02 -3.75
C TRP A 57 -4.56 -21.21 -3.40
N PRO A 58 -5.17 -21.45 -2.22
CA PRO A 58 -6.28 -20.63 -1.75
C PRO A 58 -5.84 -19.17 -1.65
N ASP A 59 -6.73 -18.26 -2.04
CA ASP A 59 -6.46 -16.83 -2.00
C ASP A 59 -6.11 -16.42 -0.55
N PRO A 60 -4.92 -15.84 -0.29
CA PRO A 60 -4.50 -15.49 1.07
C PRO A 60 -5.42 -14.43 1.73
N GLY A 61 -6.26 -13.75 0.94
CA GLY A 61 -7.23 -12.79 1.41
C GLY A 61 -6.63 -11.39 1.61
N SER A 62 -7.52 -10.40 1.74
CA SER A 62 -7.16 -8.99 1.94
C SER A 62 -6.44 -8.75 3.26
N ALA A 63 -6.75 -9.55 4.28
CA ALA A 63 -6.15 -9.49 5.60
C ALA A 63 -4.64 -9.79 5.56
N PHE A 64 -4.25 -10.82 4.81
CA PHE A 64 -2.86 -11.19 4.62
C PHE A 64 -2.07 -10.10 3.90
N SER A 65 -2.60 -9.56 2.80
CA SER A 65 -1.92 -8.50 2.05
C SER A 65 -1.73 -7.24 2.89
N ALA A 66 -2.72 -6.87 3.71
CA ALA A 66 -2.60 -5.76 4.65
C ALA A 66 -1.54 -6.04 5.74
N ALA A 67 -1.54 -7.23 6.34
CA ALA A 67 -0.54 -7.63 7.33
C ALA A 67 0.89 -7.61 6.76
N MET A 68 1.05 -8.11 5.53
CA MET A 68 2.32 -8.13 4.82
C MET A 68 2.83 -6.73 4.47
N GLN A 69 1.96 -5.81 4.03
CA GLN A 69 2.31 -4.40 3.85
C GLN A 69 2.74 -3.75 5.16
N LEU A 70 2.01 -4.01 6.27
CA LEU A 70 2.39 -3.50 7.59
C LEU A 70 3.75 -4.04 8.05
N ALA A 71 4.06 -5.31 7.77
CA ALA A 71 5.36 -5.89 8.07
C ALA A 71 6.49 -5.21 7.28
N SER A 72 6.31 -4.98 5.98
CA SER A 72 7.28 -4.24 5.15
C SER A 72 7.44 -2.79 5.63
N LEU A 73 6.35 -2.10 5.95
CA LEU A 73 6.37 -0.75 6.51
C LEU A 73 7.15 -0.72 7.83
N LEU A 74 6.94 -1.70 8.71
CA LEU A 74 7.65 -1.81 9.98
C LEU A 74 9.15 -2.06 9.76
N ALA A 75 9.52 -2.91 8.80
CA ALA A 75 10.92 -3.14 8.45
C ALA A 75 11.62 -1.85 8.01
N VAL A 76 10.98 -1.05 7.14
CA VAL A 76 11.51 0.26 6.72
C VAL A 76 11.54 1.26 7.88
N ALA A 77 10.47 1.32 8.69
CA ALA A 77 10.37 2.26 9.81
C ALA A 77 11.41 1.98 10.91
N THR A 78 11.73 0.71 11.16
CA THR A 78 12.79 0.33 12.10
C THR A 78 14.19 0.58 11.54
N PHE A 79 14.40 0.34 10.25
CA PHE A 79 15.67 0.63 9.58
C PHE A 79 15.98 2.13 9.49
N LEU A 80 15.03 2.94 9.02
CA LEU A 80 15.20 4.40 8.85
C LEU A 80 14.77 5.24 10.06
N GLY A 81 14.19 4.63 11.10
CA GLY A 81 13.58 5.37 12.21
C GLY A 81 14.55 6.33 12.90
N GLY A 82 15.79 5.88 13.15
CA GLY A 82 16.83 6.72 13.74
C GLY A 82 17.17 7.94 12.87
N ASP A 83 17.33 7.72 11.56
CA ASP A 83 17.66 8.78 10.61
C ASP A 83 16.51 9.80 10.51
N VAL A 84 15.27 9.32 10.40
CA VAL A 84 14.06 10.16 10.34
C VAL A 84 13.93 11.01 11.60
N LEU A 85 14.11 10.43 12.79
CA LEU A 85 14.05 11.17 14.05
C LEU A 85 15.17 12.23 14.13
N SER A 86 16.39 11.88 13.69
CA SER A 86 17.53 12.80 13.71
C SER A 86 17.33 13.99 12.77
N ILE A 87 16.87 13.74 11.54
CA ILE A 87 16.61 14.76 10.52
C ILE A 87 15.46 15.66 10.98
N THR A 88 14.39 15.07 11.51
CA THR A 88 13.23 15.82 12.02
C THR A 88 13.60 16.68 13.21
N GLY A 89 14.40 16.17 14.16
CA GLY A 89 14.88 16.95 15.30
C GLY A 89 15.75 18.15 14.89
N ARG A 90 16.62 17.96 13.89
CA ARG A 90 17.43 19.03 13.30
C ARG A 90 16.58 20.06 12.56
N ALA A 91 15.60 19.59 11.77
CA ALA A 91 14.65 20.45 11.07
C ALA A 91 13.82 21.32 12.02
N VAL A 92 13.31 20.76 13.13
CA VAL A 92 12.57 21.52 14.15
C VAL A 92 13.46 22.58 14.80
N THR A 93 14.72 22.23 15.09
CA THR A 93 15.67 23.17 15.67
C THR A 93 16.02 24.31 14.70
N ALA A 94 16.24 23.99 13.42
CA ALA A 94 16.47 24.98 12.37
C ALA A 94 15.26 25.89 12.14
N ALA A 95 14.05 25.32 12.18
CA ALA A 95 12.79 26.07 12.03
C ALA A 95 12.61 27.07 13.18
N ARG A 96 12.92 26.67 14.42
CA ARG A 96 12.89 27.58 15.59
C ARG A 96 13.91 28.71 15.51
N ARG A 97 15.03 28.50 14.81
CA ARG A 97 16.07 29.51 14.57
C ARG A 97 15.78 30.38 13.34
N GLY A 98 14.75 30.06 12.56
CA GLY A 98 14.42 30.74 11.30
C GLY A 98 15.42 30.48 10.17
N ASP A 99 16.22 29.41 10.26
CA ASP A 99 17.23 29.09 9.24
C ASP A 99 16.64 28.20 8.13
N TRP A 100 15.94 28.85 7.19
CA TRP A 100 15.31 28.20 6.04
C TRP A 100 16.32 27.66 5.01
N ARG A 101 17.61 27.95 5.17
CA ARG A 101 18.68 27.42 4.30
C ARG A 101 19.19 26.08 4.78
N ASP A 102 18.85 25.66 5.99
CA ASP A 102 19.25 24.36 6.53
C ASP A 102 18.72 23.20 5.66
N HIS A 103 19.63 22.28 5.35
CA HIS A 103 19.35 21.15 4.47
C HIS A 103 18.33 20.18 5.07
N SER A 104 18.40 19.92 6.39
CA SER A 104 17.47 19.03 7.08
C SER A 104 16.05 19.61 7.07
N LEU A 105 15.91 20.93 7.28
CA LEU A 105 14.62 21.61 7.19
C LEU A 105 14.00 21.48 5.79
N ARG A 106 14.78 21.74 4.74
CA ARG A 106 14.29 21.65 3.35
C ARG A 106 13.85 20.24 2.99
N ILE A 107 14.59 19.21 3.40
CA ILE A 107 14.22 17.81 3.18
C ILE A 107 12.93 17.48 3.95
N THR A 108 12.85 17.81 5.24
CA THR A 108 11.65 17.52 6.04
C THR A 108 10.40 18.21 5.50
N VAL A 109 10.51 19.48 5.07
CA VAL A 109 9.41 20.21 4.44
C VAL A 109 9.05 19.59 3.08
N GLY A 110 10.04 19.19 2.28
CA GLY A 110 9.81 18.50 1.01
C GLY A 110 9.04 17.18 1.18
N ILE A 111 9.41 16.36 2.18
CA ILE A 111 8.70 15.13 2.53
C ILE A 111 7.26 15.42 2.95
N LEU A 112 7.05 16.44 3.81
CA LEU A 112 5.71 16.85 4.25
C LEU A 112 4.83 17.28 3.07
N ILE A 113 5.34 18.14 2.20
CA ILE A 113 4.62 18.63 1.02
C ILE A 113 4.33 17.48 0.04
N GLY A 114 5.24 16.52 -0.12
CA GLY A 114 5.02 15.35 -0.97
C GLY A 114 3.99 14.35 -0.40
N THR A 115 3.95 14.19 0.92
CA THR A 115 3.12 13.17 1.59
C THR A 115 1.69 13.67 1.87
N LEU A 116 1.54 14.95 2.21
CA LEU A 116 0.25 15.53 2.62
C LEU A 116 -0.86 15.39 1.54
N PRO A 117 -0.62 15.68 0.24
CA PRO A 117 -1.64 15.55 -0.79
C PRO A 117 -2.13 14.12 -0.94
N ILE A 118 -1.22 13.15 -0.86
CA ILE A 118 -1.54 11.72 -0.96
C ILE A 118 -2.38 11.28 0.24
N ALA A 119 -2.01 11.70 1.45
CA ALA A 119 -2.77 11.38 2.66
C ALA A 119 -4.19 11.98 2.63
N VAL A 120 -4.31 13.26 2.23
CA VAL A 120 -5.61 13.95 2.11
C VAL A 120 -6.46 13.31 1.02
N ALA A 121 -5.89 13.05 -0.16
CA ALA A 121 -6.59 12.36 -1.25
C ALA A 121 -7.07 10.97 -0.82
N GLY A 122 -6.22 10.20 -0.14
CA GLY A 122 -6.57 8.88 0.39
C GLY A 122 -7.72 8.92 1.40
N LEU A 123 -7.70 9.86 2.35
CA LEU A 123 -8.78 10.06 3.33
C LEU A 123 -10.11 10.45 2.68
N LEU A 124 -10.08 11.35 1.70
CA LEU A 124 -11.27 11.81 0.98
C LEU A 124 -11.85 10.73 0.07
N LEU A 125 -10.99 10.01 -0.67
CA LEU A 125 -11.43 8.96 -1.59
C LEU A 125 -11.84 7.67 -0.89
N ARG A 126 -11.42 7.43 0.37
CA ARG A 126 -11.75 6.20 1.10
C ARG A 126 -13.24 5.87 1.07
N ARG A 127 -14.12 6.87 1.24
CA ARG A 127 -15.58 6.66 1.20
C ARG A 127 -16.11 6.29 -0.19
N THR A 128 -15.47 6.79 -1.25
CA THR A 128 -15.81 6.46 -2.64
C THR A 128 -15.24 5.10 -3.07
N LEU A 129 -14.10 4.71 -2.50
CA LEU A 129 -13.41 3.43 -2.73
C LEU A 129 -14.09 2.25 -2.01
N GLU A 130 -14.63 2.48 -0.81
CA GLU A 130 -15.29 1.47 0.02
C GLU A 130 -16.81 1.35 -0.24
N GLY A 131 -17.38 2.18 -1.12
CA GLY A 131 -18.80 2.14 -1.47
C GLY A 131 -19.23 0.81 -2.11
N CYS A 132 -20.33 0.23 -1.64
CA CYS A 132 -20.92 -1.02 -2.14
C CYS A 132 -21.16 -0.90 -3.67
N GLY A 133 -20.42 -1.66 -4.49
CA GLY A 133 -20.52 -1.63 -5.96
C GLY A 133 -19.52 -0.73 -6.71
N SER A 134 -18.50 -0.18 -6.04
CA SER A 134 -17.55 0.75 -6.67
C SER A 134 -16.69 0.07 -7.76
N PRO A 135 -16.77 0.51 -9.05
CA PRO A 135 -15.98 -0.06 -10.16
C PRO A 135 -14.46 0.08 -9.98
N LEU A 136 -14.03 0.97 -9.07
CA LEU A 136 -12.65 1.34 -8.80
C LEU A 136 -11.81 0.24 -8.14
N ARG A 137 -12.45 -0.75 -7.50
CA ARG A 137 -11.77 -1.95 -6.96
C ARG A 137 -11.76 -3.12 -7.94
N GLY A 138 -12.22 -2.90 -9.18
CA GLY A 138 -12.19 -3.89 -10.24
C GLY A 138 -10.77 -4.22 -10.68
N VAL A 139 -10.51 -5.49 -10.99
CA VAL A 139 -9.21 -5.97 -11.49
C VAL A 139 -8.75 -5.16 -12.70
N ALA A 140 -9.67 -4.71 -13.55
CA ALA A 140 -9.40 -3.86 -14.70
C ALA A 140 -8.84 -2.47 -14.32
N VAL A 141 -9.32 -1.85 -13.24
CA VAL A 141 -8.83 -0.54 -12.78
C VAL A 141 -7.43 -0.65 -12.20
N ILE A 142 -7.17 -1.72 -11.42
CA ILE A 142 -5.83 -2.05 -10.93
C ILE A 142 -4.89 -2.28 -12.11
N GLY A 143 -5.32 -3.03 -13.14
CA GLY A 143 -4.55 -3.26 -14.35
C GLY A 143 -4.18 -1.98 -15.10
N TRP A 144 -5.15 -1.07 -15.31
CA TRP A 144 -4.88 0.23 -15.93
C TRP A 144 -3.95 1.11 -15.08
N ALA A 145 -4.11 1.11 -13.76
CA ALA A 145 -3.20 1.84 -12.86
C ALA A 145 -1.76 1.34 -12.98
N CYS A 146 -1.55 0.02 -13.10
CA CYS A 146 -0.22 -0.56 -13.33
C CYS A 146 0.37 -0.15 -14.69
N ILE A 147 -0.43 -0.12 -15.76
CA ILE A 147 0.03 0.33 -17.09
C ILE A 147 0.44 1.80 -17.05
N VAL A 148 -0.40 2.67 -16.48
CA VAL A 148 -0.11 4.11 -16.35
C VAL A 148 1.15 4.33 -15.53
N MET A 149 1.31 3.62 -14.41
CA MET A 149 2.53 3.68 -13.60
C MET A 149 3.77 3.29 -14.41
N GLY A 150 3.70 2.19 -15.16
CA GLY A 150 4.82 1.73 -16.01
C GLY A 150 5.20 2.76 -17.09
N VAL A 151 4.21 3.38 -17.73
CA VAL A 151 4.45 4.45 -18.72
C VAL A 151 5.07 5.69 -18.08
N LEU A 152 4.57 6.12 -16.91
CA LEU A 152 5.13 7.27 -16.19
C LEU A 152 6.59 7.03 -15.80
N LEU A 153 6.93 5.83 -15.33
CA LEU A 153 8.31 5.47 -15.04
C LEU A 153 9.19 5.51 -16.30
N ALA A 154 8.70 4.95 -17.42
CA ALA A 154 9.41 4.97 -18.69
C ALA A 154 9.60 6.39 -19.27
N LEU A 155 8.72 7.34 -18.94
CA LEU A 155 8.85 8.75 -19.33
C LEU A 155 9.73 9.57 -18.37
N ALA A 156 9.93 9.09 -17.15
CA ALA A 156 10.76 9.74 -16.14
C ALA A 156 12.25 9.37 -16.27
N GLU A 157 12.55 8.26 -16.95
CA GLU A 157 13.88 7.87 -17.41
C GLU A 157 14.31 8.71 -18.62
#